data_AF-A0A318ECK2-F1
#
_entry.id   AF-A0A318ECK2-F1
#
_cell.length_a   1.000
_cell.length_b   1.000
_cell.length_c   1.000
_cell.angle_alpha   90.00
_cell.angle_beta   90.00
_cell.angle_gamma   90.00
#
_symmetry.space_group_name_H-M   'P 1'
#
loop_
_entity.id
_entity.type
_entity.pdbx_description
1 polymer ?
#
loop_
_entity_poly.entity_id
_entity_poly.type
_entity_poly.pdbx_seq_one_letter_code
_entity_poly.pdbx_strand_id
1 'polypeptide(L)'
;MTADLFCLLAAGVFFTSGLLTGVWKYVAIMNAETAQAPVYVDIAHRTSLMYAFSAILLREFVPYSPLGPTGTLWAVAVPILFFASAIAMYILHGILRDTDNQLRRPHVLGRGTVPGVLITVYMVALIAGEIGGFAILFYGLLRSAF
;
A
#
# COMPACT_ATOMS: atom_id res chain seq x y z
N MET A 1 2.19 21.38 1.91
CA MET A 1 2.59 20.15 2.63
C MET A 1 3.92 19.69 2.05
N THR A 2 4.91 19.39 2.89
CA THR A 2 6.23 18.93 2.45
C THR A 2 6.24 17.40 2.26
N ALA A 3 7.21 16.89 1.49
CA ALA A 3 7.33 15.45 1.22
C ALA A 3 7.55 14.63 2.51
N ASP A 4 8.38 15.12 3.43
CA ASP A 4 8.66 14.47 4.71
C ASP A 4 7.42 14.38 5.61
N LEU A 5 6.62 15.45 5.69
CA LEU A 5 5.39 15.48 6.47
C LEU A 5 4.32 14.58 5.84
N PHE A 6 4.24 14.54 4.52
CA PHE A 6 3.33 13.63 3.81
C PHE A 6 3.66 12.17 4.11
N CYS A 7 4.94 11.79 4.04
CA CYS A 7 5.38 10.45 4.42
C CYS A 7 5.05 10.10 5.87
N LEU A 8 5.26 11.03 6.81
CA LEU A 8 4.97 10.79 8.23
C LEU A 8 3.46 10.66 8.50
N LEU A 9 2.64 11.49 7.85
CA LEU A 9 1.19 11.39 7.92
C LEU A 9 0.72 10.03 7.38
N ALA A 10 1.23 9.62 6.22
CA ALA A 10 0.92 8.32 5.63
C ALA A 10 1.35 7.17 6.56
N ALA A 11 2.55 7.24 7.14
CA ALA A 11 3.01 6.25 8.11
C ALA A 11 2.07 6.12 9.31
N GLY A 12 1.63 7.25 9.89
CA GLY A 12 0.66 7.26 10.98
C GLY A 12 -0.68 6.63 10.58
N VAL A 13 -1.22 7.02 9.42
CA VAL A 13 -2.50 6.48 8.91
C VAL A 13 -2.40 4.97 8.65
N PHE A 14 -1.34 4.50 7.98
CA PHE A 14 -1.14 3.09 7.71
C PHE A 14 -0.90 2.28 8.99
N PHE A 15 -0.17 2.84 9.96
CA PHE A 15 0.03 2.19 11.24
C PHE A 15 -1.29 2.05 12.00
N THR A 16 -2.09 3.11 12.08
CA THR A 16 -3.44 3.06 12.68
C THR A 16 -4.33 2.05 11.96
N SER A 17 -4.33 2.02 10.62
CA SER A 17 -5.01 0.99 9.83
C SER A 17 -4.58 -0.41 10.26
N GLY A 18 -3.27 -0.63 10.42
CA GLY A 18 -2.69 -1.89 10.89
C GLY A 18 -3.20 -2.29 12.27
N LEU A 19 -3.26 -1.36 13.23
CA LEU A 19 -3.78 -1.63 14.57
C LEU A 19 -5.27 -2.01 14.54
N LEU A 20 -6.09 -1.24 13.83
CA LEU A 20 -7.54 -1.49 13.74
C LEU A 20 -7.85 -2.80 13.02
N THR A 21 -7.21 -3.06 11.89
CA THR A 21 -7.33 -4.33 11.17
C THR A 21 -6.73 -5.50 11.96
N GLY A 22 -5.78 -5.26 12.86
CA GLY A 22 -5.28 -6.26 13.80
C GLY A 22 -6.34 -6.73 14.80
N VAL A 23 -7.12 -5.80 15.36
CA VAL A 23 -8.28 -6.13 16.20
C VAL A 23 -9.31 -6.92 15.41
N TRP A 24 -9.63 -6.49 14.19
CA TRP A 24 -10.54 -7.21 13.30
C TRP A 24 -10.05 -8.64 12.99
N LYS A 25 -8.77 -8.78 12.67
CA LYS A 25 -8.12 -10.08 12.42
C LYS A 25 -8.22 -11.00 13.64
N TYR A 26 -7.95 -10.49 14.84
CA TYR A 26 -8.08 -11.25 16.07
C TYR A 26 -9.52 -11.77 16.26
N VAL A 27 -10.51 -10.89 16.14
CA VAL A 27 -11.93 -11.27 16.25
C VAL A 27 -12.30 -12.30 15.19
N ALA A 28 -11.81 -12.16 13.95
CA ALA A 28 -12.08 -13.11 12.88
C ALA A 28 -11.51 -14.50 13.17
N ILE A 29 -10.29 -14.57 13.71
CA ILE A 29 -9.64 -15.83 14.12
C ILE A 29 -10.43 -16.51 15.23
N MET A 30 -10.81 -15.76 16.27
CA MET A 30 -11.51 -16.32 17.43
C MET A 30 -12.89 -16.89 17.09
N ASN A 31 -13.52 -16.44 16.01
CA ASN A 31 -14.83 -16.91 15.56
C ASN A 31 -14.77 -17.94 14.42
N ALA A 32 -13.56 -18.30 13.94
CA ALA A 32 -13.40 -19.26 12.86
C ALA A 32 -13.10 -20.66 13.42
N GLU A 33 -13.78 -21.69 12.91
CA GLU A 33 -13.52 -23.10 13.30
C GLU A 33 -12.06 -23.51 13.03
N THR A 34 -11.45 -22.94 12.00
CA THR A 34 -10.05 -23.20 11.60
C THR A 34 -9.03 -22.39 12.39
N ALA A 35 -9.46 -21.48 13.27
CA ALA A 35 -8.60 -20.50 13.94
C ALA A 35 -7.71 -19.70 12.96
N GLN A 36 -8.24 -19.39 11.77
CA GLN A 36 -7.55 -18.59 10.75
C GLN A 36 -8.41 -17.40 10.32
N ALA A 37 -7.76 -16.27 10.07
CA ALA A 37 -8.43 -15.10 9.51
C ALA A 37 -8.72 -15.32 8.02
N PRO A 38 -9.80 -14.71 7.47
CA PRO A 38 -9.97 -14.62 6.03
C PRO A 38 -8.75 -13.96 5.37
N VAL A 39 -8.39 -14.42 4.17
CA VAL A 39 -7.14 -14.04 3.47
C VAL A 39 -6.94 -12.54 3.42
N TYR A 40 -7.94 -11.77 2.96
CA TYR A 40 -7.80 -10.32 2.84
C TYR A 40 -7.87 -9.55 4.16
N VAL A 41 -8.41 -10.15 5.23
CA VAL A 41 -8.30 -9.59 6.58
C VAL A 41 -6.86 -9.71 7.08
N ASP A 42 -6.23 -10.87 6.87
CA ASP A 42 -4.80 -11.06 7.20
C ASP A 42 -3.90 -10.11 6.39
N ILE A 43 -4.11 -10.06 5.08
CA ILE A 43 -3.32 -9.20 4.18
C ILE A 43 -3.49 -7.74 4.54
N ALA A 44 -4.72 -7.24 4.76
CA ALA A 44 -4.97 -5.84 5.13
C ALA A 44 -4.16 -5.42 6.38
N HIS A 45 -4.13 -6.26 7.40
CA HIS A 45 -3.36 -6.01 8.61
C HIS A 45 -1.85 -5.97 8.36
N ARG A 46 -1.30 -7.01 7.74
CA ARG A 46 0.15 -7.14 7.53
C ARG A 46 0.68 -6.06 6.60
N THR A 47 -0.03 -5.78 5.52
CA THR A 47 0.36 -4.76 4.53
C THR A 47 0.27 -3.36 5.12
N SER A 48 -0.76 -3.05 5.91
CA SER A 48 -0.86 -1.76 6.62
C SER A 48 0.35 -1.49 7.51
N LEU A 49 0.81 -2.49 8.28
CA LEU A 49 2.02 -2.36 9.09
C LEU A 49 3.27 -2.18 8.22
N MET A 50 3.47 -3.02 7.19
CA MET A 50 4.64 -2.93 6.31
C MET A 50 4.71 -1.60 5.55
N TYR A 51 3.57 -1.09 5.08
CA TYR A 51 3.49 0.18 4.36
C TYR A 51 3.69 1.37 5.28
N ALA A 52 3.34 1.27 6.57
CA ALA A 52 3.69 2.30 7.55
C ALA A 52 5.22 2.50 7.65
N PHE A 53 5.97 1.40 7.79
CA PHE A 53 7.44 1.45 7.80
C PHE A 53 8.02 1.84 6.44
N SER A 54 7.38 1.42 5.35
CA SER A 54 7.80 1.83 4.00
C SER A 54 7.63 3.33 3.77
N ALA A 55 6.59 3.95 4.33
CA ALA A 55 6.42 5.41 4.28
C ALA A 55 7.52 6.15 5.08
N ILE A 56 7.94 5.61 6.23
CA ILE A 56 9.12 6.13 6.94
C ILE A 56 10.40 5.92 6.13
N LEU A 57 10.58 4.77 5.48
CA LEU A 57 11.71 4.54 4.58
C LEU A 57 11.75 5.62 3.49
N LEU A 58 10.63 5.90 2.81
CA LEU A 58 10.58 6.96 1.81
C LEU A 58 10.96 8.33 2.39
N ARG A 59 10.51 8.64 3.61
CA ARG A 59 10.88 9.88 4.33
C ARG A 59 12.39 10.02 4.50
N GLU A 60 13.09 8.96 4.88
CA GLU A 60 14.55 8.98 5.07
C GLU A 60 15.31 9.23 3.76
N PHE A 61 14.69 8.93 2.62
CA PHE A 61 15.25 9.18 1.29
C PHE A 61 14.92 10.58 0.74
N VAL A 62 13.98 11.32 1.34
CA VAL A 62 13.60 12.68 0.90
C VAL A 62 14.79 13.66 0.88
N PRO A 63 15.69 13.70 1.90
CA PRO A 63 16.82 14.64 1.91
C PRO A 63 17.79 14.45 0.74
N TYR A 64 17.83 13.25 0.15
CA TYR A 64 18.73 12.92 -0.94
C TYR A 64 18.09 13.11 -2.32
N SER A 65 16.82 13.49 -2.39
CA SER A 65 16.12 13.61 -3.66
C SER A 65 16.84 14.57 -4.61
N PRO A 66 17.09 14.17 -5.88
CA PRO A 66 17.75 15.04 -6.86
C PRO A 66 16.79 16.06 -7.47
N LEU A 67 15.53 16.10 -7.03
CA LEU A 67 14.47 16.93 -7.57
C LEU A 67 14.22 18.17 -6.70
N GLY A 68 13.53 19.16 -7.27
CA GLY A 68 12.98 20.28 -6.49
C GLY A 68 11.80 19.84 -5.60
N PRO A 69 11.33 20.70 -4.68
CA PRO A 69 10.33 20.34 -3.66
C PRO A 69 9.07 19.66 -4.20
N THR A 70 8.51 20.16 -5.30
CA THR A 70 7.32 19.58 -5.94
C THR A 70 7.60 18.21 -6.54
N GLY A 71 8.76 18.03 -7.17
CA GLY A 71 9.15 16.75 -7.76
C GLY A 71 9.39 15.69 -6.68
N THR A 72 10.05 16.06 -5.60
CA THR A 72 10.26 15.19 -4.43
C THR A 72 8.95 14.77 -3.79
N LEU A 73 7.99 15.70 -3.68
CA LEU A 73 6.65 15.38 -3.19
C LEU A 73 5.96 14.34 -4.08
N TRP A 74 6.02 14.48 -5.41
CA TRP A 74 5.43 13.47 -6.32
C TRP A 74 6.15 12.13 -6.27
N ALA A 75 7.48 12.13 -6.14
CA ALA A 75 8.29 10.92 -6.04
C ALA A 75 7.91 10.05 -4.82
N VAL A 76 7.52 10.66 -3.70
CA VAL A 76 6.98 9.93 -2.54
C VAL A 76 5.47 9.72 -2.61
N ALA A 77 4.73 10.66 -3.21
CA ALA A 77 3.27 10.61 -3.21
C ALA A 77 2.73 9.47 -4.06
N VAL A 78 3.30 9.23 -5.24
CA VAL A 78 2.84 8.17 -6.13
C VAL A 78 2.91 6.78 -5.47
N PRO A 79 4.04 6.33 -4.91
CA PRO A 79 4.09 5.07 -4.17
C PRO A 79 3.11 5.01 -2.99
N ILE A 80 3.04 6.08 -2.19
CA ILE A 80 2.14 6.13 -1.02
C ILE A 80 0.66 6.01 -1.43
N LEU A 81 0.26 6.62 -2.54
CA LEU A 81 -1.11 6.50 -3.05
C LEU A 81 -1.43 5.06 -3.49
N PHE A 82 -0.49 4.36 -4.12
CA PHE A 82 -0.66 2.94 -4.46
C PHE A 82 -0.70 2.03 -3.22
N PHE A 83 0.11 2.32 -2.21
CA PHE A 83 0.03 1.65 -0.91
C PHE A 83 -1.34 1.84 -0.27
N ALA A 84 -1.84 3.08 -0.26
CA ALA A 84 -3.15 3.41 0.30
C ALA A 84 -4.29 2.71 -0.46
N SER A 85 -4.26 2.72 -1.79
CA SER A 85 -5.29 2.05 -2.60
C SER A 85 -5.25 0.54 -2.44
N ALA A 86 -4.06 -0.07 -2.31
CA ALA A 86 -3.93 -1.49 -2.01
C ALA A 86 -4.53 -1.85 -0.64
N ILE A 87 -4.19 -1.12 0.43
CA ILE A 87 -4.78 -1.32 1.76
C ILE A 87 -6.31 -1.21 1.70
N ALA A 88 -6.83 -0.17 1.04
CA ALA A 88 -8.27 0.03 0.91
C ALA A 88 -8.94 -1.15 0.20
N MET A 89 -8.33 -1.66 -0.87
CA MET A 89 -8.84 -2.82 -1.61
C MET A 89 -8.81 -4.09 -0.76
N TYR A 90 -7.76 -4.30 0.03
CA TYR A 90 -7.68 -5.46 0.94
C TYR A 90 -8.73 -5.38 2.05
N ILE A 91 -8.95 -4.20 2.62
CA ILE A 91 -10.03 -4.00 3.59
C ILE A 91 -11.38 -4.30 2.92
N LEU A 92 -11.61 -3.80 1.72
CA LEU A 92 -12.85 -4.02 0.96
C LEU A 92 -13.08 -5.51 0.69
N HIS A 93 -12.09 -6.24 0.20
CA HIS A 93 -12.19 -7.70 0.00
C HIS A 93 -12.36 -8.45 1.32
N GLY A 94 -11.75 -8.00 2.42
CA GLY A 94 -11.97 -8.58 3.74
C GLY A 94 -13.41 -8.41 4.24
N ILE A 95 -14.04 -7.25 3.96
CA ILE A 95 -15.43 -6.96 4.29
C ILE A 95 -16.37 -7.79 3.43
N LEU A 96 -16.14 -7.80 2.11
CA LEU A 96 -16.99 -8.48 1.13
C LEU A 96 -16.85 -10.01 1.18
N ARG A 97 -15.68 -10.51 1.60
CA ARG A 97 -15.33 -11.95 1.60
C ARG A 97 -15.60 -12.60 0.24
N ASP A 98 -15.30 -11.87 -0.82
CA ASP A 98 -15.66 -12.18 -2.20
C ASP A 98 -14.55 -12.92 -2.97
N THR A 99 -13.32 -12.90 -2.46
CA THR A 99 -12.19 -13.59 -3.07
C THR A 99 -11.10 -13.94 -2.06
N ASP A 100 -10.34 -14.98 -2.36
CA ASP A 100 -9.08 -15.35 -1.72
C ASP A 100 -7.86 -14.93 -2.58
N ASN A 101 -8.11 -14.49 -3.82
CA ASN A 101 -7.12 -14.04 -4.78
C ASN A 101 -7.77 -13.09 -5.82
N GLN A 102 -7.64 -11.79 -5.60
CA GLN A 102 -8.19 -10.71 -6.44
C GLN A 102 -7.72 -10.74 -7.90
N LEU A 103 -6.60 -11.42 -8.19
CA LEU A 103 -6.04 -11.55 -9.54
C LEU A 103 -6.53 -12.82 -10.26
N ARG A 104 -7.27 -13.70 -9.57
CA ARG A 104 -7.91 -14.87 -10.18
C ARG A 104 -8.98 -14.39 -11.16
N ARG A 105 -9.06 -15.05 -12.33
CA ARG A 105 -10.14 -14.79 -13.30
C ARG A 105 -11.35 -15.69 -13.01
N PRO A 106 -12.58 -15.18 -13.14
CA PRO A 106 -12.92 -13.77 -13.38
C PRO A 106 -12.56 -12.90 -12.16
N HIS A 107 -12.10 -11.66 -12.38
CA HIS A 107 -11.77 -10.75 -11.28
C HIS A 107 -13.07 -10.32 -10.59
N VAL A 108 -13.26 -10.70 -9.33
CA VAL A 108 -14.50 -10.46 -8.58
C VAL A 108 -14.38 -9.18 -7.74
N LEU A 109 -15.47 -8.42 -7.68
CA LEU A 109 -15.65 -7.35 -6.70
C LEU A 109 -17.11 -7.36 -6.21
N GLY A 110 -17.31 -7.83 -4.98
CA GLY A 110 -18.61 -8.07 -4.37
C GLY A 110 -19.41 -9.09 -5.17
N ARG A 111 -20.52 -8.66 -5.77
CA ARG A 111 -21.38 -9.50 -6.62
C ARG A 111 -21.07 -9.37 -8.11
N GLY A 112 -20.16 -8.48 -8.49
CA GLY A 112 -19.82 -8.17 -9.87
C GLY A 112 -18.43 -8.63 -10.26
N THR A 113 -18.06 -8.37 -11.52
CA THR A 113 -16.73 -8.63 -12.04
C THR A 113 -16.07 -7.36 -12.55
N VAL A 114 -14.76 -7.24 -12.35
CA VAL A 114 -13.94 -6.14 -12.87
C VAL A 114 -13.32 -6.56 -14.21
N PRO A 115 -13.44 -5.72 -15.27
CA PRO A 115 -12.78 -5.96 -16.54
C PRO A 115 -11.27 -6.17 -16.37
N GLY A 116 -10.73 -7.23 -17.00
CA GLY A 116 -9.30 -7.55 -16.88
C GLY A 116 -8.36 -6.45 -17.35
N VAL A 117 -8.79 -5.63 -18.31
CA VAL A 117 -8.02 -4.46 -18.79
C VAL A 117 -7.78 -3.46 -17.66
N LEU A 118 -8.77 -3.22 -16.79
CA LEU A 118 -8.61 -2.29 -15.66
C LEU A 118 -7.58 -2.81 -14.66
N ILE A 119 -7.61 -4.13 -14.38
CA ILE A 119 -6.62 -4.77 -13.49
C ILE A 119 -5.21 -4.63 -14.09
N THR A 120 -5.04 -4.91 -15.38
CA THR A 120 -3.75 -4.76 -16.05
C THR A 120 -3.24 -3.33 -16.02
N VAL A 121 -4.08 -2.34 -16.35
CA VAL A 121 -3.70 -0.92 -16.33
C VAL A 121 -3.28 -0.50 -14.91
N TYR A 122 -4.06 -0.88 -13.90
CA TYR A 122 -3.74 -0.59 -12.51
C TYR A 122 -2.39 -1.20 -12.09
N MET A 123 -2.15 -2.48 -12.39
CA MET A 123 -0.90 -3.16 -12.02
C MET A 123 0.32 -2.55 -12.73
N VAL A 124 0.20 -2.20 -14.01
CA VAL A 124 1.29 -1.53 -14.75
C VAL A 124 1.58 -0.15 -14.16
N ALA A 125 0.54 0.63 -13.85
CA ALA A 125 0.68 1.95 -13.24
C ALA A 125 1.31 1.85 -11.84
N LEU A 126 0.90 0.88 -11.04
CA LEU A 126 1.46 0.58 -9.72
C LEU A 126 2.95 0.26 -9.82
N ILE A 127 3.31 -0.68 -10.70
CA ILE A 127 4.71 -1.09 -10.90
C ILE A 127 5.58 0.11 -11.30
N ALA A 128 5.13 0.87 -12.30
CA ALA A 128 5.86 2.04 -12.78
C ALA A 128 5.97 3.13 -11.69
N GLY A 129 4.89 3.36 -10.94
CA GLY A 129 4.83 4.38 -9.91
C GLY A 129 5.69 4.07 -8.68
N GLU A 130 5.60 2.85 -8.15
CA GLU A 130 6.35 2.44 -6.96
C GLU A 130 7.84 2.31 -7.25
N ILE A 131 8.21 1.57 -8.31
CA ILE A 131 9.63 1.41 -8.68
C ILE A 131 10.22 2.74 -9.14
N GLY A 132 9.51 3.48 -9.99
CA GLY A 132 9.99 4.76 -10.52
C GLY A 132 10.17 5.82 -9.43
N GLY A 133 9.17 5.97 -8.54
CA GLY A 133 9.22 6.93 -7.44
C GLY A 133 10.40 6.67 -6.52
N PHE A 134 10.59 5.42 -6.08
CA PHE A 134 11.71 5.06 -5.21
C PHE A 134 13.06 5.14 -5.95
N ALA A 135 13.15 4.69 -7.21
CA ALA A 135 14.39 4.71 -7.98
C ALA A 135 14.97 6.13 -8.12
N ILE A 136 14.13 7.15 -8.28
CA ILE A 136 14.57 8.56 -8.33
C ILE A 136 15.23 8.97 -7.00
N LEU A 137 14.59 8.63 -5.88
CA LEU A 137 15.12 8.97 -4.55
C LEU A 137 16.41 8.21 -4.25
N PHE A 138 16.45 6.92 -4.58
CA PHE A 138 17.63 6.08 -4.41
C PHE A 138 18.80 6.56 -5.28
N TYR A 139 18.54 6.94 -6.55
CA TYR A 139 19.55 7.56 -7.40
C TYR A 139 20.11 8.85 -6.79
N GLY A 140 19.26 9.66 -6.17
CA GLY A 140 19.66 10.85 -5.43
C GLY A 140 20.62 10.55 -4.28
N LEU A 141 20.35 9.50 -3.49
CA LEU A 141 21.26 9.03 -2.45
C LEU A 141 22.60 8.62 -3.05
N LEU A 142 22.60 7.81 -4.11
CA LEU A 142 23.82 7.34 -4.74
C LEU A 142 24.70 8.50 -5.22
N ARG A 143 24.12 9.51 -5.88
CA ARG A 143 24.85 10.72 -6.30
C ARG A 143 25.37 11.59 -5.17
N SER A 144 24.76 11.49 -3.99
CA SER A 144 25.15 12.30 -2.82
C SER A 144 26.22 11.60 -1.97
N ALA A 145 26.26 10.26 -2.00
CA ALA A 145 27.12 9.44 -1.17
C ALA A 145 28.39 8.94 -1.87
N PHE A 146 28.38 8.84 -3.21
CA PHE A 146 29.46 8.33 -4.04
C PHE A 146 29.76 9.30 -5.18
#